data_AF-A0A962CKS1-F1
#
_entry.id   AF-A0A962CKS1-F1
#
_cell.length_a   1.000
_cell.length_b   1.000
_cell.length_c   1.000
_cell.angle_alpha   90.00
_cell.angle_beta   90.00
_cell.angle_gamma   90.00
#
_symmetry.space_group_name_H-M   'P 1'
#
loop_
_entity.id
_entity.type
_entity.pdbx_description
1 polymer ?
#
loop_
_entity_poly.entity_id
_entity_poly.type
_entity_poly.pdbx_seq_one_letter_code
_entity_poly.pdbx_strand_id
1 'polypeptide(L)'
;MKRLALLFLFWSVLVPSAHAALFCVSNSTELAQALLSASVTDASDEIRLRTGNYPAPPGGFVYQNFDHPEALVTISGGWSFFFGNPCGVR
;
A
#
# COMPACT_ATOMS: atom_id res chain seq x y z
N MET A 1 23.77 -51.01 12.44
CA MET A 1 22.33 -50.66 12.34
C MET A 1 22.25 -49.15 12.10
N LYS A 2 22.33 -48.70 10.84
CA LYS A 2 21.23 -48.16 10.02
C LYS A 2 20.41 -47.04 10.68
N ARG A 3 20.82 -45.80 10.34
CA ARG A 3 20.03 -44.60 10.03
C ARG A 3 18.74 -44.38 10.84
N LEU A 4 18.73 -43.33 11.66
CA LEU A 4 17.53 -42.50 11.80
C LEU A 4 17.91 -41.02 11.77
N ALA A 5 18.16 -40.54 10.54
CA ALA A 5 18.05 -39.13 10.23
C ALA A 5 16.56 -38.79 10.12
N LEU A 6 16.09 -37.91 11.00
CA LEU A 6 14.78 -37.26 10.95
C LEU A 6 15.02 -35.89 11.60
N LEU A 7 15.63 -34.92 10.91
CA LEU A 7 14.93 -34.02 9.97
C LEU A 7 13.54 -33.64 10.49
N PHE A 8 13.47 -33.13 11.72
CA PHE A 8 12.32 -32.34 12.14
C PHE A 8 12.52 -30.92 11.60
N LEU A 9 11.73 -30.64 10.57
CA LEU A 9 11.65 -29.42 9.81
C LEU A 9 11.85 -28.20 10.70
N PHE A 10 12.87 -27.41 10.35
CA PHE A 10 12.85 -25.96 10.47
C PHE A 10 11.62 -25.47 9.69
N TRP A 11 10.46 -25.47 10.34
CA TRP A 11 9.27 -24.81 9.84
C TRP A 11 9.53 -23.32 9.99
N SER A 12 10.27 -22.78 9.01
CA SER A 12 10.46 -21.35 8.83
C SER A 12 9.08 -20.77 8.61
N VAL A 13 8.48 -20.26 9.70
CA VAL A 13 7.28 -19.45 9.64
C VAL A 13 7.67 -18.24 8.78
N LEU A 14 7.28 -18.28 7.51
CA LEU A 14 7.25 -17.11 6.64
C LEU A 14 6.19 -16.19 7.23
N VAL A 15 6.60 -15.37 8.19
CA VAL A 15 5.80 -14.23 8.63
C VAL A 15 5.78 -13.27 7.44
N PRO A 16 4.63 -13.01 6.81
CA PRO A 16 4.55 -11.97 5.80
C PRO A 16 4.94 -10.65 6.47
N SER A 17 5.98 -10.00 5.98
CA SER A 17 6.36 -8.67 6.44
C SER A 17 5.36 -7.67 5.87
N ALA A 18 4.46 -7.16 6.72
CA ALA A 18 3.62 -6.01 6.38
C ALA A 18 4.50 -4.75 6.36
N HIS A 19 4.63 -4.13 5.19
CA HIS A 19 5.32 -2.86 5.03
C HIS A 19 4.32 -1.79 4.62
N ALA A 20 4.39 -0.64 5.30
CA ALA A 20 3.69 0.57 4.87
C ALA A 20 4.04 0.89 3.41
N ALA A 21 3.04 0.95 2.54
CA ALA A 21 3.20 1.26 1.13
C ALA A 21 3.12 2.78 0.90
N LEU A 22 3.94 3.25 -0.04
CA LEU A 22 3.86 4.60 -0.59
C LEU A 22 3.33 4.52 -2.02
N PHE A 23 2.14 5.06 -2.24
CA PHE A 23 1.52 5.17 -3.55
C PHE A 23 1.74 6.57 -4.11
N CYS A 24 2.33 6.65 -5.30
CA CYS A 24 2.41 7.88 -6.06
C CYS A 24 1.40 7.84 -7.21
N VAL A 25 0.30 8.58 -7.08
CA VAL A 25 -0.83 8.50 -8.01
C VAL A 25 -1.00 9.79 -8.81
N SER A 26 -1.52 9.68 -10.01
CA SER A 26 -1.53 10.75 -11.00
C SER A 26 -2.82 10.95 -11.78
N ASN A 27 -3.76 10.04 -11.57
CA ASN A 27 -5.09 10.08 -12.15
C ASN A 27 -6.06 9.34 -11.23
N SER A 28 -7.36 9.47 -11.53
CA SER A 28 -8.44 8.86 -10.74
C SER A 28 -8.35 7.33 -10.65
N THR A 29 -7.94 6.66 -11.73
CA THR A 29 -7.82 5.20 -11.75
C THR A 29 -6.76 4.74 -10.76
N GLU A 30 -5.58 5.38 -10.77
CA GLU A 30 -4.50 5.08 -9.83
C GLU A 30 -4.90 5.38 -8.38
N LEU A 31 -5.61 6.49 -8.13
CA LEU A 31 -6.11 6.81 -6.80
C LEU A 31 -7.10 5.75 -6.30
N ALA A 32 -8.05 5.32 -7.13
CA ALA A 32 -9.01 4.27 -6.76
C ALA A 32 -8.30 2.94 -6.44
N GLN A 33 -7.29 2.56 -7.23
CA GLN A 33 -6.51 1.35 -6.98
C GLN A 33 -5.64 1.44 -5.72
N ALA A 34 -5.07 2.61 -5.43
CA ALA A 34 -4.29 2.82 -4.20
C ALA A 34 -5.17 2.70 -2.95
N LEU A 35 -6.37 3.29 -2.96
CA LEU A 35 -7.32 3.17 -1.84
C LEU A 35 -7.80 1.73 -1.63
N LEU A 36 -8.05 0.99 -2.72
CA LEU A 36 -8.39 -0.43 -2.65
C LEU A 36 -7.23 -1.27 -2.10
N SER A 37 -6.01 -0.99 -2.52
CA SER A 37 -4.82 -1.68 -2.01
C SER A 37 -4.61 -1.41 -0.52
N ALA A 38 -4.78 -0.16 -0.10
CA ALA A 38 -4.65 0.25 1.29
C ALA A 38 -5.81 -0.23 2.19
N SER A 39 -6.95 -0.63 1.62
CA SER A 39 -8.10 -1.13 2.41
C SER A 39 -7.94 -2.57 2.92
N VAL A 40 -6.98 -3.33 2.39
CA VAL A 40 -6.81 -4.76 2.70
C VAL A 40 -5.50 -5.07 3.42
N THR A 41 -4.80 -4.04 3.90
CA THR A 41 -3.54 -4.15 4.64
C THR A 41 -3.75 -3.87 6.13
N ASP A 42 -2.91 -4.46 6.96
CA ASP A 42 -2.77 -4.17 8.39
C ASP A 42 -1.75 -3.04 8.66
N ALA A 43 -1.11 -2.51 7.62
CA ALA A 43 -0.15 -1.41 7.71
C ALA A 43 -0.78 -0.04 7.40
N SER A 44 -0.20 1.02 7.98
CA SER A 44 -0.57 2.39 7.64
C SER A 44 0.16 2.88 6.39
N ASP A 45 -0.59 3.26 5.36
CA ASP A 45 -0.07 3.61 4.03
C ASP A 45 -0.08 5.12 3.75
N GLU A 46 0.78 5.56 2.82
CA GLU A 46 0.84 6.93 2.32
C GLU A 46 0.43 6.99 0.84
N ILE A 47 -0.55 7.83 0.51
CA ILE A 47 -0.96 8.13 -0.87
C ILE A 47 -0.60 9.58 -1.20
N ARG A 48 0.36 9.74 -2.11
CA ARG A 48 0.82 11.03 -2.64
C ARG A 48 0.12 11.34 -3.95
N LEU A 49 -0.70 12.38 -3.96
CA LEU A 49 -1.38 12.87 -5.15
C LEU A 49 -0.46 13.83 -5.91
N ARG A 50 -0.10 13.47 -7.14
CA ARG A 50 0.51 14.42 -8.06
C ARG A 50 -0.46 15.56 -8.34
N THR A 51 0.07 16.75 -8.56
CA THR A 51 -0.77 17.91 -8.94
C THR A 51 -1.56 17.60 -10.21
N GLY A 52 -2.88 17.69 -10.14
CA GLY A 52 -3.76 17.34 -11.25
C GLY A 52 -5.24 17.34 -10.85
N ASN A 53 -6.10 17.07 -11.81
CA ASN A 53 -7.53 16.89 -11.59
C ASN A 53 -7.87 15.39 -11.52
N TYR A 54 -8.65 14.99 -10.51
CA TYR A 54 -9.05 13.61 -10.27
C TYR A 54 -10.58 13.53 -10.29
N PRO A 55 -11.20 13.43 -11.49
CA PRO A 55 -12.64 13.22 -11.59
C PRO A 55 -13.05 12.00 -10.77
N ALA A 56 -13.96 12.19 -9.82
CA ALA A 56 -14.45 11.09 -9.02
C ALA A 56 -15.26 10.11 -9.89
N PRO A 57 -15.09 8.79 -9.72
CA PRO A 57 -15.99 7.83 -10.35
C PRO A 57 -17.42 7.95 -9.75
N PRO A 58 -18.44 7.35 -10.37
CA PRO A 58 -19.76 7.23 -9.76
C PRO A 58 -19.65 6.62 -8.35
N GLY A 59 -20.21 7.29 -7.33
CA GLY A 59 -20.09 6.87 -5.93
C GLY A 59 -18.87 7.43 -5.18
N GLY A 60 -17.97 8.15 -5.86
CA GLY A 60 -16.84 8.82 -5.21
C GLY A 60 -15.61 7.93 -4.99
N PHE A 61 -14.57 8.52 -4.41
CA PHE A 61 -13.44 7.76 -3.88
C PHE A 61 -13.81 7.25 -2.48
N VAL A 62 -13.64 5.95 -2.24
CA VAL A 62 -14.04 5.29 -0.99
C VAL A 62 -12.84 4.54 -0.41
N TYR A 63 -12.64 4.69 0.90
CA TYR A 63 -11.69 3.92 1.69
C TYR A 63 -12.41 3.37 2.90
N GLN A 64 -12.33 2.05 3.10
CA GLN A 64 -12.90 1.35 4.25
C GLN A 64 -12.00 0.16 4.59
N ASN A 65 -11.38 0.17 5.77
CA ASN A 65 -10.63 -0.96 6.29
C ASN A 65 -11.35 -1.48 7.54
N PHE A 66 -12.09 -2.58 7.40
CA PHE A 66 -12.88 -3.16 8.50
C PHE A 66 -12.09 -4.18 9.31
N ASP A 67 -11.09 -4.79 8.69
CA ASP A 67 -10.31 -5.88 9.29
C ASP A 67 -9.19 -5.33 10.19
N HIS A 68 -8.70 -4.12 9.90
CA HIS A 68 -7.60 -3.46 10.63
C HIS A 68 -7.92 -1.99 10.95
N PRO A 69 -8.76 -1.72 11.98
CA PRO A 69 -9.19 -0.36 12.31
C PRO A 69 -8.04 0.55 12.79
N GLU A 70 -6.91 -0.01 13.19
CA GLU A 70 -5.68 0.71 13.55
C GLU A 70 -4.83 1.13 12.34
N ALA A 71 -5.05 0.53 11.18
CA ALA A 71 -4.33 0.85 9.94
C ALA A 71 -4.92 2.13 9.33
N LEU A 72 -4.06 3.12 9.10
CA LEU A 72 -4.45 4.45 8.62
C LEU A 72 -3.94 4.71 7.21
N VAL A 73 -4.69 5.48 6.44
CA VAL A 73 -4.21 6.03 5.16
C VAL A 73 -4.01 7.52 5.29
N THR A 74 -2.78 7.97 5.01
CA THR A 74 -2.45 9.39 4.90
C THR A 74 -2.47 9.81 3.44
N ILE A 75 -3.30 10.79 3.09
CA ILE A 75 -3.39 11.33 1.73
C ILE A 75 -2.89 12.76 1.71
N SER A 76 -1.93 13.07 0.84
CA SER A 76 -1.41 14.42 0.67
C SER A 76 -1.26 14.80 -0.79
N GLY A 77 -1.54 16.07 -1.12
CA GLY A 77 -1.43 16.61 -2.48
C GLY A 77 -0.25 17.55 -2.65
N GLY A 78 -0.05 18.01 -3.89
CA GLY A 78 1.02 18.94 -4.25
C GLY A 78 2.33 18.26 -4.68
N TRP A 79 2.31 16.94 -4.85
CA TRP A 79 3.48 16.19 -5.30
C TRP A 79 3.71 16.39 -6.80
N SER A 80 4.95 16.20 -7.23
CA SER A 80 5.34 16.31 -8.63
C SER A 80 6.52 15.41 -8.95
N PHE A 81 6.82 15.24 -10.24
CA PHE A 81 8.04 14.56 -10.61
C PHE A 81 9.24 15.47 -10.31
N PHE A 82 10.16 15.03 -9.45
CA PHE A 82 11.39 15.75 -9.14
C PHE A 82 12.57 14.78 -9.02
N PHE A 83 13.63 15.05 -9.78
CA PHE A 83 14.90 14.31 -9.74
C PHE A 83 14.76 12.77 -9.83
N GLY A 84 13.90 12.27 -10.74
CA GLY A 84 13.68 10.83 -10.90
C GLY A 84 12.63 10.23 -9.94
N ASN A 85 12.16 10.99 -8.96
CA ASN A 85 11.08 10.57 -8.06
C ASN A 85 9.73 11.07 -8.59
N PRO A 86 8.76 10.18 -8.89
CA PRO A 86 7.45 10.58 -9.42
C PRO A 86 6.60 11.38 -8.43
N CYS A 87 6.84 11.22 -7.13
CA CYS A 87 6.25 12.02 -6.06
C CYS A 87 7.36 12.64 -5.20
N GLY A 88 8.24 13.38 -5.87
CA GLY A 88 9.16 14.31 -5.21
C GLY A 88 8.52 15.69 -5.02
N VAL A 89 9.26 16.55 -4.34
CA VAL A 89 8.97 17.98 -4.23
C VAL A 89 10.28 18.74 -4.32
N ARG A 90 10.22 19.93 -4.93
CA ARG A 90 11.34 20.83 -5.20
C ARG A 90 11.63 21.74 -4.02
#